data_AF-A0A6N6Q3M2-F1
#
_entry.id   AF-A0A6N6Q3M2-F1
#
_cell.length_a   1.000
_cell.length_b   1.000
_cell.length_c   1.000
_cell.angle_alpha   90.00
_cell.angle_beta   90.00
_cell.angle_gamma   90.00
#
_symmetry.space_group_name_H-M   'P 1'
#
loop_
_entity.id
_entity.type
_entity.pdbx_description
1 polymer ?
#
loop_
_entity_poly.entity_id
_entity_poly.type
_entity_poly.pdbx_seq_one_letter_code
_entity_poly.pdbx_strand_id
1 'polypeptide(L)'
;MSDQIVPFNTPLWWISLAAIAFARGMDFLSTFVATPNLVLEANPIAKRLGWRGGLVVNAVITVVVAFWTLPAIIIVTTSLLVAARNFQGAWLMRTMGEDAYRGWMARHLSNAPVLLVLGCILGQSSLVAMIGFLLLAFGESRLMPLGVGMGMITYSLAILVFSCLSLWRMRRR
;
A
#
# COMPACT_ATOMS: atom_id res chain seq x y z
N MET A 1 7.37 -25.93 6.50
CA MET A 1 6.44 -25.22 5.58
C MET A 1 7.23 -24.79 4.38
N SER A 2 7.26 -25.60 3.32
CA SER A 2 7.93 -25.23 2.07
C SER A 2 7.13 -24.12 1.39
N ASP A 3 7.76 -22.97 1.13
CA ASP A 3 7.24 -22.00 0.16
C ASP A 3 6.90 -22.75 -1.12
N GLN A 4 5.61 -22.97 -1.36
CA GLN A 4 5.16 -23.76 -2.50
C GLN A 4 5.38 -22.92 -3.75
N ILE A 5 6.51 -23.18 -4.41
CA ILE A 5 6.74 -22.72 -5.77
C ILE A 5 5.57 -23.26 -6.61
N VAL A 6 4.82 -22.35 -7.21
CA VAL A 6 3.68 -22.69 -8.05
C VAL A 6 4.22 -23.01 -9.45
N PRO A 7 4.00 -24.21 -9.98
CA PRO A 7 4.46 -24.55 -11.32
C PRO A 7 3.78 -23.64 -12.36
N PHE A 8 4.58 -23.23 -13.34
CA PHE A 8 4.12 -22.39 -14.45
C PHE A 8 2.93 -23.06 -15.17
N ASN A 9 1.98 -22.25 -15.64
CA ASN A 9 0.82 -22.68 -16.41
C ASN A 9 -0.13 -23.65 -15.67
N THR A 10 -0.14 -23.64 -14.34
CA THR A 10 -1.17 -24.32 -13.54
C THR A 10 -2.36 -23.39 -13.28
N PRO A 11 -3.57 -23.91 -12.97
CA PRO A 11 -4.71 -23.08 -12.60
C PRO A 11 -4.42 -22.14 -11.43
N LEU A 12 -3.68 -22.64 -10.43
CA LEU A 12 -3.26 -21.84 -9.27
C LEU A 12 -2.35 -20.69 -9.69
N TRP A 13 -1.39 -20.93 -10.60
CA TRP A 13 -0.51 -19.89 -11.13
C TRP A 13 -1.30 -18.79 -11.84
N TRP A 14 -2.28 -19.14 -12.67
CA TRP A 14 -3.14 -18.17 -13.36
C TRP A 14 -4.02 -17.37 -12.39
N ILE A 15 -4.56 -18.01 -11.36
CA ILE A 15 -5.33 -17.34 -10.29
C ILE A 15 -4.43 -16.35 -9.54
N SER A 16 -3.23 -16.77 -9.14
CA SER A 16 -2.25 -15.90 -8.48
C SER A 16 -1.86 -14.73 -9.37
N LEU A 17 -1.53 -14.98 -10.64
CA LEU A 17 -1.19 -13.95 -11.61
C LEU A 17 -2.33 -12.93 -11.76
N ALA A 18 -3.56 -13.40 -11.95
CA ALA A 18 -4.73 -12.54 -12.10
C ALA A 18 -5.00 -11.70 -10.84
N ALA A 19 -4.89 -12.31 -9.66
CA ALA A 19 -5.08 -11.62 -8.39
C ALA A 19 -4.00 -10.54 -8.18
N ILE A 20 -2.73 -10.84 -8.43
CA ILE A 20 -1.63 -9.87 -8.30
C ILE A 20 -1.77 -8.77 -9.35
N ALA A 21 -2.06 -9.11 -10.61
CA ALA A 21 -2.24 -8.15 -11.68
C ALA A 21 -3.36 -7.17 -11.35
N PHE A 22 -4.49 -7.67 -10.86
CA PHE A 22 -5.59 -6.84 -10.39
C PHE A 22 -5.15 -5.96 -9.22
N ALA A 23 -4.55 -6.53 -8.17
CA ALA A 23 -4.17 -5.77 -6.98
C ALA A 23 -3.13 -4.67 -7.27
N ARG A 24 -2.07 -4.98 -8.03
CA ARG A 24 -1.06 -4.01 -8.47
C ARG A 24 -1.65 -3.00 -9.45
N GLY A 25 -2.56 -3.42 -10.32
CA GLY A 25 -3.29 -2.54 -11.23
C GLY A 25 -4.14 -1.53 -10.47
N MET A 26 -4.86 -1.95 -9.43
CA MET A 26 -5.64 -1.06 -8.58
C MET A 26 -4.76 -0.11 -7.76
N ASP A 27 -3.61 -0.58 -7.25
CA ASP A 27 -2.63 0.28 -6.57
C ASP A 27 -2.10 1.38 -7.50
N PHE A 28 -1.70 1.00 -8.71
CA PHE A 28 -1.24 1.93 -9.75
C PHE A 28 -2.34 2.89 -10.18
N LEU A 29 -3.56 2.40 -10.43
CA LEU A 29 -4.72 3.20 -10.80
C LEU A 29 -5.08 4.19 -9.68
N SER A 30 -5.13 3.73 -8.43
CA SER A 30 -5.46 4.59 -7.28
C SER A 30 -4.46 5.74 -7.14
N THR A 31 -3.17 5.46 -7.38
CA THR A 31 -2.11 6.47 -7.36
C THR A 31 -2.27 7.44 -8.54
N PHE A 32 -2.61 6.95 -9.73
CA PHE A 32 -2.85 7.79 -10.91
C PHE A 32 -4.07 8.70 -10.74
N VAL A 33 -5.14 8.18 -10.12
CA VAL A 33 -6.30 8.99 -9.76
C VAL A 33 -5.93 9.98 -8.66
N ALA A 34 -5.12 9.62 -7.67
CA ALA A 34 -4.73 10.53 -6.58
C ALA A 34 -3.76 11.64 -7.02
N THR A 35 -2.72 11.32 -7.77
CA THR A 35 -1.58 12.22 -8.07
C THR A 35 -1.01 11.93 -9.48
N PRO A 36 -1.70 12.31 -10.56
CA PRO A 36 -1.25 12.05 -11.93
C PRO A 36 0.13 12.65 -12.26
N ASN A 37 0.53 13.75 -11.61
CA ASN A 37 1.86 14.36 -11.79
C ASN A 37 2.89 13.85 -10.76
N LEU A 38 2.50 12.88 -9.93
CA LEU A 38 3.32 12.30 -8.86
C LEU A 38 3.85 13.35 -7.87
N VAL A 39 3.23 14.53 -7.75
CA VAL A 39 3.72 15.59 -6.85
C VAL A 39 3.54 15.15 -5.39
N LEU A 40 2.42 14.49 -5.09
CA LEU A 40 2.05 14.01 -3.76
C LEU A 40 2.71 12.67 -3.40
N GLU A 41 3.35 11.99 -4.36
CA GLU A 41 3.98 10.70 -4.14
C GLU A 41 5.12 10.79 -3.12
N ALA A 42 5.07 10.00 -2.05
CA ALA A 42 6.05 10.07 -0.97
C ALA A 42 7.36 9.37 -1.33
N ASN A 43 7.28 8.36 -2.20
CA ASN A 43 8.42 7.53 -2.59
C ASN A 43 9.31 8.23 -3.64
N PRO A 44 10.56 8.59 -3.30
CA PRO A 44 11.46 9.27 -4.25
C PRO A 44 11.86 8.37 -5.43
N ILE A 45 11.85 7.05 -5.26
CA ILE A 45 12.16 6.09 -6.33
C ILE A 45 11.02 6.11 -7.35
N ALA A 46 9.76 6.04 -6.88
CA ALA A 46 8.59 6.11 -7.75
C ALA A 46 8.53 7.42 -8.55
N LYS A 47 8.86 8.55 -7.90
CA LYS A 47 8.97 9.85 -8.57
C LYS A 47 10.00 9.88 -9.70
N ARG A 48 11.18 9.28 -9.49
CA ARG A 48 12.26 9.23 -10.50
C ARG A 48 11.93 8.28 -11.65
N LEU A 49 11.31 7.15 -11.34
CA LEU A 49 10.97 6.12 -12.30
C LEU A 49 9.82 6.56 -13.23
N GLY A 50 8.91 7.38 -12.69
CA GLY A 50 7.72 7.85 -13.39
C GLY A 50 6.75 6.73 -13.77
N TRP A 51 5.69 7.08 -14.49
CA TRP A 51 4.64 6.13 -14.85
C TRP A 51 5.11 4.99 -15.75
N ARG A 52 5.96 5.29 -16.75
CA ARG A 52 6.43 4.28 -17.71
C ARG A 52 7.30 3.23 -17.04
N GLY A 53 8.30 3.65 -16.25
CA GLY A 53 9.13 2.70 -15.52
C GLY A 53 8.34 1.99 -14.41
N GLY A 54 7.41 2.69 -13.75
CA GLY A 54 6.52 2.10 -12.75
C GLY A 54 5.66 0.97 -13.34
N LEU A 55 5.13 1.15 -14.55
CA LEU A 55 4.36 0.12 -15.25
C LEU A 55 5.22 -1.12 -15.54
N VAL A 56 6.45 -0.93 -16.06
CA VAL A 56 7.38 -2.03 -16.36
C VAL A 56 7.73 -2.82 -15.10
N VAL A 57 8.10 -2.12 -14.02
CA VAL A 57 8.44 -2.76 -12.75
C VAL A 57 7.25 -3.54 -12.18
N ASN A 58 6.04 -2.98 -12.22
CA ASN A 58 4.84 -3.67 -11.77
C ASN A 58 4.53 -4.92 -12.60
N ALA A 59 4.70 -4.85 -13.92
CA ALA A 59 4.50 -6.01 -14.80
C ALA A 59 5.48 -7.15 -14.46
N VAL A 60 6.77 -6.83 -14.30
CA VAL A 60 7.80 -7.80 -13.92
C VAL A 60 7.50 -8.41 -12.55
N ILE A 61 7.23 -7.59 -11.54
CA ILE A 61 6.90 -8.06 -10.19
C ILE A 61 5.66 -8.96 -10.22
N THR A 62 4.63 -8.60 -10.98
CA THR A 62 3.38 -9.38 -11.08
C THR A 62 3.63 -10.79 -11.61
N VAL A 63 4.42 -10.93 -12.66
CA VAL A 63 4.76 -12.24 -13.24
C VAL A 63 5.66 -13.04 -12.33
N VAL A 64 6.69 -12.41 -11.75
CA VAL A 64 7.65 -13.09 -10.87
C VAL A 64 6.96 -13.57 -9.59
N VAL A 65 6.16 -12.73 -8.94
CA VAL A 65 5.51 -13.09 -7.67
C VAL A 65 4.48 -14.21 -7.84
N ALA A 66 3.88 -14.38 -9.02
CA ALA A 66 2.92 -15.45 -9.30
C ALA A 66 3.51 -16.87 -9.10
N PHE A 67 4.84 -17.01 -9.07
CA PHE A 67 5.52 -18.27 -8.77
C PHE A 67 5.51 -18.64 -7.28
N TRP A 68 5.09 -17.76 -6.38
CA TRP A 68 5.06 -18.05 -4.94
C TRP A 68 3.73 -17.66 -4.30
N THR A 69 3.00 -18.65 -3.79
CA THR A 69 1.67 -18.44 -3.20
C THR A 69 1.68 -17.45 -2.03
N LEU A 70 2.65 -17.56 -1.11
CA LEU A 70 2.68 -16.75 0.09
C LEU A 70 3.00 -15.26 -0.21
N PRO A 71 4.09 -14.92 -0.93
CA PRO A 71 4.33 -13.58 -1.46
C PRO A 71 3.17 -13.02 -2.28
N ALA A 72 2.50 -13.84 -3.11
CA ALA A 72 1.35 -13.42 -3.88
C ALA A 72 0.22 -12.90 -2.98
N ILE A 73 -0.15 -13.67 -1.95
CA ILE A 73 -1.20 -13.28 -1.01
C ILE A 73 -0.81 -12.00 -0.26
N ILE A 74 0.43 -11.92 0.25
CA ILE A 74 0.93 -10.74 0.97
C ILE A 74 0.82 -9.49 0.09
N ILE A 75 1.34 -9.56 -1.13
CA ILE A 75 1.37 -8.43 -2.06
C ILE A 75 -0.05 -8.04 -2.49
N VAL A 76 -0.94 -9.00 -2.73
CA VAL A 76 -2.35 -8.72 -3.05
C VAL A 76 -3.02 -7.98 -1.90
N THR A 77 -2.93 -8.50 -0.67
CA THR A 77 -3.55 -7.89 0.50
C THR A 77 -3.00 -6.49 0.75
N THR A 78 -1.68 -6.32 0.78
CA THR A 78 -1.07 -5.00 1.00
C THR A 78 -1.46 -4.01 -0.11
N SER A 79 -1.38 -4.40 -1.38
CA SER A 79 -1.66 -3.51 -2.51
C SER A 79 -3.11 -3.06 -2.54
N LEU A 80 -4.07 -3.95 -2.25
CA LEU A 80 -5.49 -3.59 -2.21
C LEU A 80 -5.81 -2.63 -1.06
N LEU A 81 -5.19 -2.81 0.12
CA LEU A 81 -5.37 -1.91 1.25
C LEU A 81 -4.77 -0.53 0.99
N VAL A 82 -3.58 -0.45 0.38
CA VAL A 82 -2.99 0.81 -0.07
C VAL A 82 -3.90 1.48 -1.10
N ALA A 83 -4.38 0.73 -2.11
CA ALA A 83 -5.26 1.25 -3.14
C ALA A 83 -6.57 1.81 -2.57
N ALA A 84 -7.20 1.08 -1.64
CA ALA A 84 -8.41 1.53 -0.96
C ALA A 84 -8.18 2.85 -0.22
N ARG A 85 -7.08 2.98 0.53
CA ARG A 85 -6.72 4.21 1.23
C ARG A 85 -6.45 5.36 0.26
N ASN A 86 -5.80 5.10 -0.87
CA ASN A 86 -5.56 6.11 -1.89
C ASN A 86 -6.89 6.62 -2.47
N PHE A 87 -7.82 5.73 -2.82
CA PHE A 87 -9.14 6.14 -3.33
C PHE A 87 -9.95 6.96 -2.33
N GLN A 88 -9.83 6.71 -1.03
CA GLN A 88 -10.50 7.51 0.01
C GLN A 88 -10.14 9.00 -0.08
N GLY A 89 -8.89 9.33 -0.43
CA GLY A 89 -8.40 10.71 -0.57
C GLY A 89 -8.35 11.23 -2.00
N ALA A 90 -8.41 10.36 -3.01
CA ALA A 90 -8.13 10.70 -4.40
C ALA A 90 -9.10 11.75 -4.97
N TRP A 91 -10.39 11.65 -4.63
CA TRP A 91 -11.40 12.62 -5.09
C TRP A 91 -11.08 14.04 -4.61
N LEU A 92 -10.64 14.20 -3.36
CA LEU A 92 -10.29 15.49 -2.77
C LEU A 92 -9.00 16.06 -3.39
N MET A 93 -8.01 15.20 -3.61
CA MET A 93 -6.78 15.60 -4.31
C MET A 93 -7.08 16.07 -5.75
N ARG A 94 -8.01 15.40 -6.43
CA ARG A 94 -8.41 15.74 -7.80
C ARG A 94 -9.21 17.03 -7.91
N THR A 95 -10.14 17.27 -6.99
CA THR A 95 -10.97 18.48 -7.04
C THR A 95 -10.18 19.73 -6.64
N MET A 96 -9.21 19.59 -5.74
CA MET A 96 -8.36 20.72 -5.32
C MET A 96 -7.17 20.97 -6.25
N GLY A 97 -6.65 19.93 -6.90
CA GLY A 97 -5.34 19.94 -7.54
C GLY A 97 -4.22 19.62 -6.55
N GLU A 98 -3.14 19.00 -7.05
CA GLU A 98 -2.09 18.41 -6.20
C GLU A 98 -1.36 19.43 -5.32
N ASP A 99 -0.96 20.57 -5.87
CA ASP A 99 -0.23 21.60 -5.12
C ASP A 99 -1.11 22.30 -4.08
N ALA A 100 -2.35 22.61 -4.43
CA ALA A 100 -3.31 23.22 -3.51
C ALA A 100 -3.65 22.26 -2.37
N TYR A 101 -3.86 20.98 -2.66
CA TYR A 101 -4.06 19.95 -1.64
C TYR A 101 -2.84 19.83 -0.71
N ARG A 102 -1.62 19.80 -1.27
CA ARG A 102 -0.39 19.75 -0.48
C ARG A 102 -0.27 20.94 0.47
N GLY A 103 -0.50 22.15 -0.03
CA GLY A 103 -0.47 23.37 0.78
C GLY A 103 -1.57 23.39 1.85
N TRP A 104 -2.78 22.97 1.49
CA TRP A 104 -3.89 22.84 2.42
C TRP A 104 -3.58 21.85 3.56
N MET A 105 -3.07 20.66 3.21
CA MET A 105 -2.69 19.63 4.18
C MET A 105 -1.57 20.13 5.12
N ALA A 106 -0.53 20.77 4.57
CA ALA A 106 0.57 21.32 5.36
C ALA A 106 0.09 22.33 6.41
N ARG A 107 -0.81 23.26 6.03
CA ARG A 107 -1.39 24.26 6.94
C ARG A 107 -2.22 23.63 8.06
N HIS A 108 -2.99 22.59 7.77
CA HIS A 108 -3.81 21.93 8.81
C HIS A 108 -2.94 21.10 9.76
N LEU A 109 -1.92 20.42 9.24
CA LEU A 109 -1.00 19.63 10.05
C LEU A 109 -0.07 20.46 10.93
N SER A 110 0.29 21.68 10.50
CA SER A 110 1.04 22.64 11.33
C SER A 110 0.20 23.18 12.48
N ASN A 111 -1.10 23.38 12.26
CA ASN A 111 -2.01 23.94 13.26
C ASN A 111 -2.58 22.87 14.21
N ALA A 112 -2.54 21.60 13.83
CA ALA A 112 -3.06 20.51 14.65
C ALA A 112 -2.08 20.11 15.77
N PRO A 113 -2.59 19.79 16.98
CA PRO A 113 -1.77 19.25 18.06
C PRO A 113 -1.16 17.91 17.63
N VAL A 114 0.15 17.75 17.87
CA VAL A 114 0.94 16.60 17.37
C VAL A 114 0.37 15.28 17.84
N LEU A 115 -0.05 15.27 19.11
CA LEU A 115 -0.58 14.08 19.77
C LEU A 115 -1.90 13.62 19.14
N LEU A 116 -2.74 14.54 18.68
CA LEU A 116 -3.97 14.20 17.98
C LEU A 116 -3.64 13.53 16.64
N VAL A 117 -2.75 14.13 15.84
CA VAL A 117 -2.38 13.59 14.53
C VAL A 117 -1.70 12.22 14.67
N LEU A 118 -0.72 12.10 15.56
CA LEU A 118 -0.04 10.83 15.82
C LEU A 118 -0.99 9.79 16.41
N GLY A 119 -1.88 10.19 17.33
CA GLY A 119 -2.90 9.32 17.91
C GLY A 119 -3.83 8.74 16.86
N CYS A 120 -4.30 9.55 15.90
CA CYS A 120 -5.11 9.08 14.79
C CYS A 120 -4.36 8.12 13.87
N ILE A 121 -3.10 8.45 13.49
CA ILE A 121 -2.28 7.58 12.63
C ILE A 121 -1.97 6.24 13.31
N LEU A 122 -1.55 6.29 14.58
CA LEU A 122 -1.26 5.10 15.38
C LEU A 122 -2.52 4.27 15.58
N GLY A 123 -3.64 4.89 15.96
CA GLY A 123 -4.91 4.20 16.18
C GLY A 123 -5.40 3.48 14.93
N GLN A 124 -5.43 4.15 13.77
CA GLN A 124 -5.82 3.51 12.52
C GLN A 124 -4.88 2.34 12.16
N SER A 125 -3.57 2.57 12.27
CA SER A 125 -2.56 1.56 11.88
C SER A 125 -2.58 0.35 12.82
N SER A 126 -2.76 0.58 14.13
CA SER A 126 -2.81 -0.48 15.14
C SER A 126 -4.07 -1.33 15.02
N LEU A 127 -5.22 -0.74 14.68
CA LEU A 127 -6.46 -1.50 14.47
C LEU A 127 -6.30 -2.49 13.31
N VAL A 128 -5.74 -2.06 12.18
CA VAL A 128 -5.50 -2.95 11.03
C VAL A 128 -4.42 -3.99 11.36
N ALA A 129 -3.35 -3.59 12.07
CA ALA A 129 -2.28 -4.51 12.46
C ALA A 129 -2.79 -5.58 13.44
N MET A 130 -3.67 -5.21 14.36
CA MET A 130 -4.29 -6.13 15.32
C MET A 130 -5.02 -7.27 14.60
N ILE A 131 -5.82 -6.95 13.57
CA ILE A 131 -6.49 -7.98 12.76
C ILE A 131 -5.46 -8.89 12.09
N GLY A 132 -4.37 -8.31 11.57
CA GLY A 132 -3.27 -9.09 11.01
C GLY A 132 -2.63 -10.05 12.03
N PHE A 133 -2.34 -9.57 13.25
CA PHE A 133 -1.81 -10.41 14.33
C PHE A 133 -2.78 -11.50 14.77
N LEU A 134 -4.09 -11.21 14.84
CA LEU A 134 -5.11 -12.22 15.14
C LEU A 134 -5.15 -13.32 14.07
N LEU A 135 -5.04 -12.96 12.79
CA LEU A 135 -4.95 -13.95 11.70
C LEU A 135 -3.70 -14.82 11.81
N LEU A 136 -2.58 -14.26 12.26
CA LEU A 136 -1.36 -15.03 12.51
C LEU A 136 -1.49 -15.95 13.72
N ALA A 137 -2.09 -15.48 14.81
CA ALA A 137 -2.24 -16.23 16.06
C ALA A 137 -3.25 -17.38 15.95
N PHE A 138 -4.38 -17.14 15.28
CA PHE A 138 -5.48 -18.11 15.16
C PHE A 138 -5.49 -18.88 13.82
N GLY A 139 -4.59 -18.56 12.89
CA GLY A 139 -4.60 -19.10 11.53
C GLY A 139 -4.11 -20.53 11.36
N GLU A 140 -3.76 -21.24 12.44
CA GLU A 140 -3.31 -22.65 12.43
C GLU A 140 -2.25 -22.98 11.37
N SER A 141 -1.29 -22.08 11.12
CA SER A 141 -0.26 -22.21 10.08
C SER A 141 -0.78 -22.38 8.63
N ARG A 142 -2.05 -22.07 8.36
CA ARG A 142 -2.60 -22.05 7.00
C ARG A 142 -2.04 -20.87 6.21
N LEU A 143 -1.65 -21.11 4.96
CA LEU A 143 -1.01 -20.11 4.10
C LEU A 143 -1.87 -18.85 3.88
N MET A 144 -3.19 -19.00 3.77
CA MET A 144 -4.11 -17.89 3.53
C MET A 144 -4.16 -16.91 4.72
N PRO A 145 -4.56 -17.32 5.95
CA PRO A 145 -4.49 -16.46 7.14
C PRO A 145 -3.11 -15.86 7.37
N LEU A 146 -2.05 -16.67 7.15
CA LEU A 146 -0.67 -16.23 7.28
C LEU A 146 -0.33 -15.09 6.31
N GLY A 147 -0.60 -15.28 5.01
CA GLY A 147 -0.31 -14.29 3.97
C GLY A 147 -1.14 -13.02 4.11
N VAL A 148 -2.44 -13.15 4.39
CA VAL A 148 -3.32 -12.00 4.63
C VAL A 148 -2.88 -11.24 5.87
N GLY A 149 -2.60 -11.94 6.98
CA GLY A 149 -2.14 -11.34 8.23
C GLY A 149 -0.84 -10.57 8.05
N MET A 150 0.16 -11.17 7.38
CA MET A 150 1.41 -10.49 7.03
C MET A 150 1.19 -9.30 6.11
N GLY A 151 0.30 -9.41 5.12
CA GLY A 151 -0.05 -8.31 4.21
C GLY A 151 -0.69 -7.12 4.93
N MET A 152 -1.57 -7.37 5.91
CA MET A 152 -2.19 -6.34 6.75
C MET A 152 -1.15 -5.65 7.65
N ILE A 153 -0.27 -6.41 8.29
CA ILE A 153 0.81 -5.85 9.12
C ILE A 153 1.76 -5.01 8.28
N THR A 154 2.14 -5.50 7.09
CA THR A 154 2.99 -4.78 6.14
C THR A 154 2.36 -3.46 5.71
N TYR A 155 1.07 -3.47 5.38
CA TYR A 155 0.31 -2.25 5.08
C TYR A 155 0.33 -1.28 6.28
N SER A 156 0.00 -1.74 7.48
CA SER A 156 -0.01 -0.90 8.68
C SER A 156 1.34 -0.25 8.96
N LEU A 157 2.42 -1.03 8.83
CA LEU A 157 3.78 -0.52 9.00
C LEU A 157 4.13 0.52 7.94
N ALA A 158 3.78 0.27 6.67
CA ALA A 158 4.01 1.22 5.59
C ALA A 158 3.28 2.55 5.84
N ILE A 159 1.99 2.51 6.19
CA ILE A 159 1.22 3.72 6.52
C ILE A 159 1.86 4.48 7.69
N LEU A 160 2.21 3.77 8.76
CA LEU A 160 2.82 4.38 9.93
C LEU A 160 4.14 5.09 9.57
N VAL A 161 5.04 4.40 8.87
CA VAL A 161 6.35 4.92 8.48
C VAL A 161 6.19 6.13 7.55
N PHE A 162 5.43 6.01 6.46
CA PHE A 162 5.31 7.10 5.49
C PHE A 162 4.55 8.31 6.04
N SER A 163 3.51 8.10 6.86
CA SER A 163 2.80 9.21 7.50
C SER A 163 3.66 9.92 8.54
N CYS A 164 4.39 9.19 9.39
CA CYS A 164 5.31 9.80 10.36
C CYS A 164 6.46 10.55 9.66
N LEU A 165 7.05 9.98 8.60
CA LEU A 165 8.08 10.65 7.81
C LEU A 165 7.55 11.93 7.16
N SER A 166 6.32 11.90 6.64
CA SER A 166 5.68 13.08 6.06
C SER A 166 5.51 14.19 7.10
N LEU A 167 4.99 13.85 8.28
CA LEU A 167 4.83 14.81 9.39
C LEU A 167 6.16 15.41 9.84
N TRP A 168 7.18 14.57 10.01
CA TRP A 168 8.51 15.02 10.40
C TRP A 168 9.11 15.98 9.37
N ARG A 169 9.02 15.66 8.07
CA ARG A 169 9.51 16.54 6.99
C ARG A 169 8.77 17.87 6.92
N MET A 170 7.47 17.88 7.19
CA MET A 170 6.67 19.11 7.15
C MET A 170 6.94 20.03 8.33
N ARG A 171 7.22 19.50 9.53
CA ARG A 171 7.48 20.30 10.74
C ARG A 171 8.92 20.79 10.87
N ARG A 172 9.84 20.20 10.12
CA ARG A 172 11.25 20.65 10.06
C ARG A 172 11.47 21.80 9.06
N ARG A 173 10.48 22.07 8.21
CA ARG A 173 10.45 23.20 7.27
C ARG A 173 9.59 24.30 7.85
#